data_AF-A0A8J6AHA6-F1
#
_entry.id   AF-A0A8J6AHA6-F1
#
_cell.length_a   1.000
_cell.length_b   1.000
_cell.length_c   1.000
_cell.angle_alpha   90.00
_cell.angle_beta   90.00
_cell.angle_gamma   90.00
#
_symmetry.space_group_name_H-M   'P 1'
#
loop_
_entity.id
_entity.type
_entity.pdbx_description
1 polymer ?
#
loop_
_entity_poly.entity_id
_entity_poly.type
_entity_poly.pdbx_seq_one_letter_code
_entity_poly.pdbx_strand_id
1 'polypeptide(L)'
;MAELQQLRVQEAVDSMVKSLEKENIRKMQVSSQRPRKGTVKVKGQNGESAQSPEWQNGLMFRCSASCCEDSQASMQQVHQCIERCHAPLAQAQALVTSELEKFQDRLARCTMHCNDKAKDSIDAGSKELQVKRQLESCVTKCVDDHMHLIPTMTKKMKESLSSIGK
;
A
#
# COMPACT_ATOMS: atom_id res chain seq x y z
N MET A 1 -3.82 20.35 -18.44
CA MET A 1 -4.98 20.42 -17.50
C MET A 1 -5.31 19.07 -16.89
N ALA A 2 -5.56 18.03 -17.71
CA ALA A 2 -5.68 16.65 -17.21
C ALA A 2 -4.46 16.22 -16.36
N GLU A 3 -3.25 16.58 -16.79
CA GLU A 3 -2.00 16.28 -16.06
C GLU A 3 -1.92 16.93 -14.67
N LEU A 4 -2.41 18.16 -14.50
CA LEU A 4 -2.39 18.84 -13.20
C LEU A 4 -3.34 18.15 -12.21
N GLN A 5 -4.54 17.80 -12.67
CA GLN A 5 -5.52 17.09 -11.84
C GLN A 5 -5.03 15.67 -11.50
N GLN A 6 -4.39 15.00 -12.46
CA GLN A 6 -3.81 13.67 -12.24
C GLN A 6 -2.65 13.71 -11.25
N LEU A 7 -1.78 14.72 -11.32
CA LEU A 7 -0.70 14.92 -10.36
C LEU A 7 -1.23 15.14 -8.93
N ARG A 8 -2.26 16.00 -8.76
CA ARG A 8 -2.89 16.25 -7.45
C ARG A 8 -3.41 14.96 -6.81
N VAL A 9 -4.08 14.13 -7.60
CA VAL A 9 -4.59 12.84 -7.11
C VAL A 9 -3.44 11.91 -6.75
N GLN A 10 -2.41 11.83 -7.60
CA GLN A 10 -1.25 10.97 -7.36
C GLN A 10 -0.54 11.36 -6.05
N GLU A 11 -0.29 12.65 -5.82
CA GLU A 11 0.36 13.13 -4.59
C GLU A 11 -0.46 12.81 -3.34
N ALA A 12 -1.79 12.95 -3.41
CA ALA A 12 -2.68 12.63 -2.30
C ALA A 12 -2.68 11.13 -1.99
N VAL A 13 -2.74 10.29 -3.03
CA VAL A 13 -2.67 8.83 -2.92
C VAL A 13 -1.31 8.39 -2.36
N ASP A 14 -0.21 8.93 -2.88
CA ASP A 14 1.15 8.61 -2.42
C ASP A 14 1.36 9.00 -0.95
N SER A 15 0.84 10.17 -0.56
CA SER A 15 0.87 10.63 0.83
C SER A 15 0.10 9.68 1.75
N MET A 16 -1.09 9.23 1.32
CA MET A 16 -1.88 8.23 2.02
C MET A 16 -1.11 6.90 2.15
N VAL A 17 -0.56 6.37 1.06
CA VAL A 17 0.20 5.10 1.08
C VAL A 17 1.40 5.21 2.01
N LYS A 18 2.19 6.30 1.93
CA LYS A 18 3.30 6.55 2.85
C LYS A 18 2.86 6.59 4.31
N SER A 19 1.68 7.17 4.60
CA SER A 19 1.08 7.19 5.94
C SER A 19 0.75 5.78 6.42
N LEU A 20 0.09 4.97 5.58
CA LEU A 20 -0.26 3.58 5.87
C LEU A 20 0.99 2.70 6.09
N GLU A 21 2.00 2.87 5.24
CA GLU A 21 3.26 2.14 5.34
C GLU A 21 4.00 2.45 6.63
N LYS A 22 4.17 3.73 6.94
CA LYS A 22 4.90 4.18 8.14
C LYS A 22 4.22 3.71 9.43
N GLU A 23 2.89 3.72 9.44
CA GLU A 23 2.12 3.48 10.66
C GLU A 23 1.78 2.02 10.93
N ASN A 24 1.57 1.21 9.87
CA ASN A 24 1.08 -0.16 10.00
C ASN A 24 2.02 -1.19 9.36
N ILE A 25 2.45 -0.98 8.11
CA ILE A 25 3.22 -2.00 7.37
C ILE A 25 4.65 -2.13 7.91
N ARG A 26 5.32 -1.01 8.19
CA ARG A 26 6.67 -1.04 8.78
C ARG A 26 6.70 -1.68 10.16
N LYS A 27 5.61 -1.63 10.93
CA LYS A 27 5.54 -2.33 12.24
C LYS A 27 5.47 -3.85 12.09
N MET A 28 4.84 -4.34 11.03
CA MET A 28 4.85 -5.76 10.68
C MET A 28 6.23 -6.21 10.20
N GLN A 29 7.00 -5.29 9.61
CA GLN A 29 8.35 -5.57 9.12
C GLN A 29 9.45 -5.36 10.15
N VAL A 30 9.35 -4.43 11.11
CA VAL A 30 10.46 -4.03 11.99
C VAL A 30 9.98 -3.75 13.42
N SER A 31 10.68 -4.27 14.42
CA SER A 31 10.43 -3.94 15.83
C SER A 31 10.73 -2.45 16.08
N SER A 32 9.83 -1.73 16.75
CA SER A 32 10.10 -0.35 17.24
C SER A 32 11.13 -0.31 18.39
N GLN A 33 11.70 -1.46 18.77
CA GLN A 33 12.74 -1.53 19.79
C GLN A 33 14.04 -0.99 19.21
N ARG A 34 14.48 0.14 19.76
CA ARG A 34 15.84 0.66 19.70
C ARG A 34 16.83 -0.52 19.85
N PRO A 35 17.90 -0.63 19.05
CA PRO A 35 18.78 -1.80 19.08
C PRO A 35 19.29 -2.00 20.51
N ARG A 36 18.89 -3.12 21.14
CA ARG A 36 19.64 -3.62 22.29
C ARG A 36 20.95 -4.11 21.68
N LYS A 37 22.06 -3.41 21.94
CA LYS A 37 23.41 -3.87 21.55
C LYS A 37 23.55 -5.35 21.92
N GLY A 38 23.42 -6.24 20.95
CA GLY A 38 23.35 -7.68 21.18
C GLY A 38 24.11 -8.38 20.08
N THR A 39 25.35 -8.75 20.33
CA THR A 39 26.14 -9.51 19.36
C THR A 39 25.61 -10.94 19.26
N VAL A 40 24.92 -11.28 18.18
CA VAL A 40 24.62 -12.68 17.84
C VAL A 40 25.91 -13.33 17.33
N LYS A 41 26.47 -14.26 18.10
CA LYS A 41 27.66 -15.02 17.71
C LYS A 41 27.23 -16.26 16.93
N VAL A 42 27.13 -16.17 15.61
CA VAL A 42 26.93 -17.34 14.75
C VAL A 42 28.23 -18.13 14.70
N LYS A 43 28.20 -19.39 15.14
CA LYS A 43 29.38 -20.27 15.15
C LYS A 43 29.44 -21.02 13.81
N GLY A 44 30.21 -20.51 12.85
CA GLY A 44 30.50 -21.21 11.61
C GLY A 44 31.32 -22.48 11.87
N GLN A 45 31.17 -23.50 11.02
CA GLN A 45 31.89 -24.79 11.12
C GLN A 45 33.42 -24.65 11.02
N ASN A 46 33.93 -23.47 10.64
CA ASN A 46 35.37 -23.16 10.49
C ASN A 46 35.92 -22.14 11.49
N GLY A 47 35.19 -21.80 12.57
CA GLY A 47 35.71 -20.89 13.61
C GLY A 47 35.77 -19.40 13.23
N GLU A 48 35.36 -19.00 12.02
CA GLU A 48 35.17 -17.60 11.66
C GLU A 48 33.85 -17.06 12.23
N SER A 49 33.96 -16.06 13.10
CA SER A 49 32.83 -15.29 13.60
C SER A 49 32.58 -14.08 12.67
N ALA A 50 31.64 -14.21 11.74
CA ALA A 50 31.17 -13.08 10.95
C ALA A 50 30.25 -12.18 11.79
N GLN A 51 30.57 -10.90 11.87
CA GLN A 51 29.73 -9.87 12.48
C GLN A 51 28.73 -9.36 11.43
N SER A 52 27.52 -9.92 11.42
CA SER A 52 26.42 -9.33 10.63
C SER A 52 25.76 -8.18 11.40
N PRO A 53 25.52 -7.01 10.77
CA PRO A 53 24.80 -5.93 11.41
C PRO A 53 23.35 -6.32 11.75
N GLU A 54 22.88 -6.00 12.96
CA GLU A 54 21.54 -6.32 13.50
C GLU A 54 20.35 -5.66 12.74
N TRP A 55 20.61 -4.86 11.70
CA TRP A 55 19.59 -4.07 10.99
C TRP A 55 18.72 -4.86 10.00
N GLN A 56 18.85 -6.19 9.94
CA GLN A 56 18.08 -7.06 9.05
C GLN A 56 17.03 -7.92 9.78
N ASN A 57 16.89 -7.78 11.10
CA ASN A 57 16.00 -8.63 11.90
C ASN A 57 14.59 -8.05 12.02
N GLY A 58 13.86 -8.08 10.91
CA GLY A 58 12.42 -7.87 10.91
C GLY A 58 11.67 -8.95 11.70
N LEU A 59 10.52 -8.61 12.28
CA LEU A 59 9.68 -9.57 13.05
C LEU A 59 9.36 -10.82 12.22
N MET A 60 9.01 -10.62 10.96
CA MET A 60 8.73 -11.69 10.00
C MET A 60 9.97 -12.59 9.79
N PHE A 61 11.16 -12.02 9.55
CA PHE A 61 12.37 -12.81 9.31
C PHE A 61 12.80 -13.60 10.54
N ARG A 62 12.61 -13.05 11.75
CA ARG A 62 12.86 -13.76 13.01
C ARG A 62 11.88 -14.92 13.23
N CYS A 63 10.61 -14.72 12.89
CA CYS A 63 9.60 -15.78 12.92
C CYS A 63 9.99 -16.92 11.97
N SER A 64 10.33 -16.59 10.71
CA SER A 64 10.76 -17.59 9.72
C SER A 64 12.04 -18.33 10.13
N ALA A 65 13.01 -17.63 10.74
CA ALA A 65 14.22 -18.27 11.27
C ALA A 65 13.89 -19.28 12.39
N SER A 66 13.01 -18.92 13.33
CA SER A 66 12.57 -19.83 14.39
C SER A 66 11.83 -21.06 13.86
N CYS A 67 11.10 -20.94 12.73
CA CYS A 67 10.49 -22.08 12.05
C CYS A 67 11.55 -23.07 11.53
N CYS A 68 12.70 -22.58 11.06
CA CYS A 68 13.78 -23.42 10.53
C CYS A 68 14.65 -24.06 11.62
N GLU A 69 14.67 -23.49 12.82
CA GLU A 69 15.43 -24.01 13.97
C GLU A 69 14.75 -25.24 14.61
N ASP A 70 13.46 -25.46 14.34
CA ASP A 70 12.73 -26.63 14.83
C ASP A 70 13.16 -27.90 14.09
N SER A 71 14.06 -28.65 14.73
CA SER A 71 14.61 -29.90 14.19
C SER A 71 13.63 -31.08 14.24
N GLN A 72 12.49 -30.93 14.92
CA GLN A 72 11.45 -31.96 14.99
C GLN A 72 10.35 -31.76 13.92
N ALA A 73 10.28 -30.57 13.33
CA ALA A 73 9.35 -30.27 12.27
C ALA A 73 9.77 -30.90 10.93
N SER A 74 8.82 -31.47 10.20
CA SER A 74 9.02 -31.87 8.81
C SER A 74 9.17 -30.64 7.92
N MET A 75 9.80 -30.81 6.75
CA MET A 75 9.96 -29.73 5.76
C MET A 75 8.63 -29.04 5.42
N GLN A 76 7.53 -29.80 5.33
CA GLN A 76 6.19 -29.26 5.05
C GLN A 76 5.68 -28.37 6.19
N GLN A 77 5.94 -28.75 7.45
CA GLN A 77 5.56 -27.96 8.62
C GLN A 77 6.37 -26.66 8.70
N VAL A 78 7.66 -26.71 8.38
CA VAL A 78 8.52 -25.52 8.30
C VAL A 78 8.01 -24.56 7.22
N HIS A 79 7.67 -25.06 6.03
CA HIS A 79 7.13 -24.24 4.94
C HIS A 79 5.84 -23.52 5.34
N GLN A 80 4.91 -24.24 5.97
CA GLN A 80 3.65 -23.66 6.42
C GLN A 80 3.83 -22.66 7.58
N CYS A 81 4.82 -22.89 8.44
CA CYS A 81 5.20 -21.93 9.51
C CYS A 81 5.71 -20.62 8.90
N ILE A 82 6.61 -20.70 7.91
CA ILE A 82 7.14 -19.53 7.20
C ILE A 82 6.00 -18.76 6.50
N GLU A 83 5.10 -19.45 5.81
CA GLU A 83 3.95 -18.79 5.16
C GLU A 83 3.11 -17.98 6.16
N ARG A 84 2.88 -18.49 7.37
CA ARG A 84 2.17 -17.77 8.43
C ARG A 84 2.92 -16.53 8.90
N CYS A 85 4.26 -16.57 8.96
CA CYS A 85 5.08 -15.42 9.32
C CYS A 85 4.97 -14.28 8.27
N HIS A 86 4.78 -14.63 7.00
CA HIS A 86 4.68 -13.67 5.88
C HIS A 86 3.24 -13.21 5.61
N ALA A 87 2.24 -13.99 6.04
CA ALA A 87 0.84 -13.77 5.73
C ALA A 87 0.30 -12.38 6.14
N PRO A 88 0.57 -11.83 7.34
CA PRO A 88 0.06 -10.51 7.72
C PRO A 88 0.51 -9.39 6.78
N LEU A 89 1.78 -9.42 6.35
CA LEU A 89 2.32 -8.44 5.41
C LEU A 89 1.66 -8.57 4.03
N ALA A 90 1.52 -9.80 3.53
CA ALA A 90 0.88 -10.06 2.25
C ALA A 90 -0.59 -9.62 2.24
N GLN A 91 -1.34 -9.90 3.32
CA GLN A 91 -2.73 -9.46 3.48
C GLN A 91 -2.84 -7.93 3.52
N ALA A 92 -1.94 -7.26 4.25
CA ALA A 92 -1.87 -5.81 4.31
C ALA A 92 -1.61 -5.17 2.95
N GLN A 93 -0.65 -5.71 2.20
CA GLN A 93 -0.35 -5.26 0.84
C GLN A 93 -1.54 -5.44 -0.11
N ALA A 94 -2.16 -6.63 -0.10
CA ALA A 94 -3.33 -6.93 -0.93
C ALA A 94 -4.52 -6.00 -0.63
N LEU A 95 -4.77 -5.70 0.65
CA LEU A 95 -5.83 -4.77 1.04
C LEU A 95 -5.60 -3.38 0.45
N VAL A 96 -4.40 -2.80 0.67
CA VAL A 96 -4.07 -1.45 0.19
C VAL A 96 -4.16 -1.39 -1.33
N THR A 97 -3.59 -2.37 -2.04
CA THR A 97 -3.68 -2.43 -3.50
C THR A 97 -5.13 -2.46 -3.98
N SER A 98 -5.98 -3.33 -3.40
CA SER A 98 -7.37 -3.44 -3.86
C SER A 98 -8.20 -2.17 -3.62
N GLU A 99 -7.96 -1.45 -2.52
CA GLU A 99 -8.67 -0.19 -2.22
C GLU A 99 -8.22 0.94 -3.16
N LEU A 100 -6.92 0.97 -3.50
CA LEU A 100 -6.38 1.90 -4.48
C LEU A 100 -6.91 1.63 -5.88
N GLU A 101 -6.97 0.38 -6.31
CA GLU A 101 -7.54 -0.01 -7.61
C GLU A 101 -9.02 0.40 -7.71
N LYS A 102 -9.82 0.16 -6.67
CA LYS A 102 -11.22 0.60 -6.61
C LYS A 102 -11.34 2.12 -6.69
N PHE A 103 -10.43 2.86 -6.06
CA PHE A 103 -10.42 4.31 -6.12
C PHE A 103 -10.09 4.81 -7.53
N GLN A 104 -9.05 4.24 -8.15
CA GLN A 104 -8.63 4.56 -9.51
C GLN A 104 -9.72 4.26 -10.54
N ASP A 105 -10.37 3.10 -10.43
CA ASP A 105 -11.49 2.72 -11.31
C ASP A 105 -12.65 3.71 -11.24
N ARG A 106 -13.05 4.13 -10.03
CA ARG A 106 -14.13 5.11 -9.88
C ARG A 106 -13.75 6.47 -10.47
N LEU A 107 -12.53 6.93 -10.24
CA LEU A 107 -12.04 8.20 -10.79
C LEU A 107 -11.95 8.15 -12.33
N ALA A 108 -11.46 7.04 -12.89
CA ALA A 108 -11.38 6.83 -14.33
C ALA A 108 -12.78 6.86 -14.96
N ARG A 109 -13.75 6.13 -14.39
CA ARG A 109 -15.15 6.14 -14.85
C ARG A 109 -15.79 7.53 -14.76
N CYS A 110 -15.52 8.26 -13.69
CA CYS A 110 -16.00 9.62 -13.53
C CYS A 110 -15.43 10.59 -14.59
N THR A 111 -14.13 10.45 -14.92
CA THR A 111 -13.49 11.21 -16.01
C THR A 111 -14.06 10.83 -17.37
N MET A 112 -14.28 9.54 -17.64
CA MET A 112 -14.92 9.09 -18.88
C MET A 112 -16.34 9.66 -19.02
N HIS A 113 -17.14 9.64 -17.96
CA HIS A 113 -18.47 10.26 -17.97
C HIS A 113 -18.44 11.76 -18.31
N CYS A 114 -17.43 12.50 -17.85
CA CYS A 114 -17.24 13.89 -18.25
C CYS A 114 -16.93 14.02 -19.75
N ASN A 115 -16.12 13.12 -20.31
CA ASN A 115 -15.82 13.11 -21.75
C ASN A 115 -17.04 12.74 -22.59
N ASP A 116 -17.80 11.72 -22.19
CA ASP A 116 -19.02 11.31 -22.88
C ASP A 116 -20.03 12.47 -22.90
N LYS A 117 -20.25 13.11 -21.75
CA LYS A 117 -21.13 14.29 -21.65
C LYS A 117 -20.66 15.45 -22.53
N ALA A 118 -19.35 15.65 -22.65
CA ALA A 118 -18.80 16.67 -23.53
C ALA A 118 -19.07 16.33 -25.01
N LYS A 119 -18.87 15.07 -25.40
CA LYS A 119 -19.14 14.57 -26.74
C LYS A 119 -20.63 14.71 -27.10
N ASP A 120 -21.53 14.28 -26.23
CA ASP A 120 -22.97 14.42 -26.41
C ASP A 120 -23.39 15.89 -26.58
N SER A 121 -22.71 16.81 -25.88
CA SER A 121 -22.98 18.24 -26.00
C SER A 121 -22.55 18.80 -27.35
N ILE A 122 -21.44 18.33 -27.92
CA ILE A 122 -20.99 18.67 -29.28
C ILE A 122 -21.97 18.12 -30.31
N ASP A 123 -22.36 16.85 -30.18
CA ASP A 123 -23.30 16.18 -31.10
C ASP A 123 -24.69 16.86 -31.08
N ALA A 124 -25.08 17.43 -29.93
CA ALA A 124 -26.27 18.26 -29.77
C ALA A 124 -26.14 19.69 -30.34
N GLY A 125 -25.01 20.05 -30.95
CA GLY A 125 -24.77 21.35 -31.58
C GLY A 125 -24.29 22.47 -30.64
N SER A 126 -23.82 22.14 -29.43
CA SER A 126 -23.24 23.14 -28.53
C SER A 126 -21.92 23.69 -29.07
N LYS A 127 -21.61 24.95 -28.76
CA LYS A 127 -20.36 25.58 -29.18
C LYS A 127 -19.15 24.90 -28.51
N GLU A 128 -18.12 24.61 -29.28
CA GLU A 128 -16.89 23.93 -28.82
C GLU A 128 -16.26 24.60 -27.58
N LEU A 129 -16.16 25.93 -27.58
CA LEU A 129 -15.59 26.68 -26.45
C LEU A 129 -16.41 26.51 -25.17
N GLN A 130 -17.74 26.41 -25.28
CA GLN A 130 -18.62 26.18 -24.14
C GLN A 130 -18.47 24.76 -23.61
N VAL A 131 -18.42 23.76 -24.50
CA VAL A 131 -18.21 22.36 -24.12
C VAL A 131 -16.86 22.18 -23.44
N LYS A 132 -15.80 22.80 -23.95
CA LYS A 132 -14.47 22.73 -23.33
C LYS A 132 -14.50 23.23 -21.87
N ARG A 133 -15.14 24.37 -21.61
CA ARG A 133 -15.30 24.90 -20.24
C ARG A 133 -16.13 23.96 -19.35
N GLN A 134 -17.17 23.34 -19.90
CA GLN A 134 -17.99 22.37 -19.17
C GLN A 134 -17.21 21.10 -18.81
N LEU A 135 -16.41 20.58 -19.75
CA LEU A 135 -15.53 19.44 -19.54
C LEU A 135 -14.50 19.74 -18.44
N GLU A 136 -13.82 20.88 -18.53
CA GLU A 136 -12.85 21.31 -17.52
C GLU A 136 -13.47 21.43 -16.12
N SER A 137 -14.66 22.01 -16.02
CA SER A 137 -15.39 22.09 -14.74
C SER A 137 -15.83 20.70 -14.24
N CYS A 138 -16.29 19.82 -15.12
CA CYS A 138 -16.69 18.47 -14.78
C CYS A 138 -15.53 17.65 -14.22
N VAL A 139 -14.38 17.65 -14.91
CA VAL A 139 -13.18 16.93 -14.47
C VAL A 139 -12.65 17.48 -13.14
N THR A 140 -12.69 18.81 -12.96
CA THR A 140 -12.27 19.43 -11.70
C THR A 140 -13.15 18.97 -10.54
N LYS A 141 -14.49 19.00 -10.71
CA LYS A 141 -15.44 18.50 -9.70
C LYS A 141 -15.22 17.01 -9.41
N CYS A 142 -15.05 16.21 -10.46
CA CYS A 142 -14.77 14.79 -10.34
C CYS A 142 -13.56 14.52 -9.44
N VAL A 143 -12.45 15.22 -9.69
CA VAL A 143 -11.23 15.09 -8.91
C VAL A 143 -11.44 15.56 -7.47
N ASP A 144 -12.06 16.72 -7.27
CA ASP A 144 -12.31 17.25 -5.94
C ASP A 144 -13.21 16.30 -5.13
N ASP A 145 -14.32 15.81 -5.69
CA ASP A 145 -15.22 14.84 -5.05
C ASP A 145 -14.47 13.56 -4.63
N HIS A 146 -13.61 13.04 -5.51
CA HIS A 146 -12.79 11.87 -5.22
C HIS A 146 -11.70 12.15 -4.17
N MET A 147 -11.06 13.32 -4.19
CA MET A 147 -10.08 13.71 -3.17
C MET A 147 -10.69 13.75 -1.76
N HIS A 148 -11.95 14.17 -1.62
CA HIS A 148 -12.66 14.15 -0.33
C HIS A 148 -12.90 12.73 0.21
N LEU A 149 -12.84 11.70 -0.63
CA LEU A 149 -12.96 10.30 -0.19
C LEU A 149 -11.66 9.74 0.40
N ILE A 150 -10.50 10.29 0.00
CA ILE A 150 -9.18 9.79 0.40
C ILE A 150 -9.03 9.73 1.93
N PRO A 151 -9.37 10.77 2.72
CA PRO A 151 -9.25 10.70 4.17
C PRO A 151 -10.09 9.59 4.81
N THR A 152 -11.32 9.41 4.34
CA THR A 152 -12.23 8.37 4.84
C THR A 152 -11.71 6.97 4.49
N MET A 153 -11.23 6.78 3.27
CA MET A 153 -10.64 5.52 2.82
C MET A 153 -9.35 5.19 3.59
N THR A 154 -8.49 6.20 3.80
CA THR A 154 -7.29 6.10 4.64
C THR A 154 -7.64 5.59 6.03
N LYS A 155 -8.65 6.19 6.69
CA LYS A 155 -9.07 5.80 8.04
C LYS A 155 -9.52 4.33 8.09
N LYS A 156 -10.39 3.91 7.15
CA LYS A 156 -10.86 2.53 7.06
C LYS A 156 -9.72 1.55 6.84
N MET A 157 -8.78 1.87 5.95
CA MET A 157 -7.60 1.03 5.72
C MET A 157 -6.74 0.91 6.98
N LYS A 158 -6.53 1.99 7.74
CA LYS A 158 -5.79 1.94 9.01
C LYS A 158 -6.44 1.00 10.03
N GLU A 159 -7.76 1.06 10.15
CA GLU A 159 -8.53 0.20 11.07
C GLU A 159 -8.41 -1.29 10.68
N SER A 160 -8.55 -1.59 9.39
CA SER A 160 -8.36 -2.96 8.87
C SER A 160 -6.92 -3.45 9.04
N LEU A 161 -5.91 -2.63 8.70
CA LEU A 161 -4.50 -2.98 8.86
C LEU A 161 -4.10 -3.22 10.31
N SER A 162 -4.68 -2.47 11.26
CA SER A 162 -4.45 -2.66 12.69
C SER A 162 -4.97 -4.00 13.22
N SER A 163 -5.85 -4.67 12.45
CA SER A 163 -6.43 -5.96 12.81
C SER A 163 -5.65 -7.15 12.23
N ILE A 164 -4.81 -6.94 11.21
CA ILE A 164 -4.05 -7.98 10.50
C ILE A 164 -2.78 -8.43 11.26
N GLY A 165 -2.19 -7.53 12.06
CA GLY A 165 -0.94 -7.79 12.78
C GLY A 165 -1.09 -8.13 14.28
N LYS A 166 -2.29 -8.53 14.72
CA LYS A 166 -2.55 -9.05 16.07
C LYS A 166 -2.40 -10.56 16.08
#